data_AF-A0ABD6X795-F1
#
_entry.id   AF-A0ABD6X795-F1
#
_cell.length_a   1.000
_cell.length_b   1.000
_cell.length_c   1.000
_cell.angle_alpha   90.00
_cell.angle_beta   90.00
_cell.angle_gamma   90.00
#
_symmetry.space_group_name_H-M   'P 1'
#
loop_
_entity.id
_entity.type
_entity.pdbx_description
1 polymer ?
#
loop_
_entity_poly.entity_id
_entity_poly.type
_entity_poly.pdbx_seq_one_letter_code
_entity_poly.pdbx_strand_id
1 'polypeptide(L)'
;MNPQVIRDLKYSPSFIAEILYSFIEGARRIDERGAKFELIYLVVPFVMDDVLRVKLSRSNASSTFQTAFLKDDEIKERLFFINDKVQYSKSVTNYGLIYLSSICETIIDSFILNGSTLEKSSITNDYKKEFLKASHNLGIIFAKEGYVNVLLKSRVKNL
;
A
#
# COMPACT_ATOMS: atom_id res chain seq x y z
N MET A 1 -25.16 4.94 -11.24
CA MET A 1 -23.81 5.46 -11.56
C MET A 1 -23.10 4.39 -12.39
N ASN A 2 -22.42 4.76 -13.49
CA ASN A 2 -21.78 3.79 -14.39
C ASN A 2 -20.66 3.02 -13.64
N PRO A 3 -20.66 1.67 -13.61
CA PRO A 3 -19.62 0.87 -12.95
C PRO A 3 -18.18 1.22 -13.37
N GLN A 4 -18.00 1.64 -14.64
CA GLN A 4 -16.71 2.07 -15.16
C GLN A 4 -16.21 3.33 -14.46
N VAL A 5 -17.09 4.32 -14.27
CA VAL A 5 -16.76 5.57 -13.57
C VAL A 5 -16.37 5.32 -12.11
N ILE A 6 -17.01 4.36 -11.44
CA ILE A 6 -16.65 3.96 -10.06
C ILE A 6 -15.25 3.33 -10.05
N ARG A 7 -14.94 2.48 -11.03
CA ARG A 7 -13.62 1.86 -11.17
C ARG A 7 -12.55 2.91 -11.44
N ASP A 8 -12.79 3.82 -12.38
CA ASP A 8 -11.85 4.87 -12.78
C ASP A 8 -11.58 5.83 -11.62
N LEU A 9 -12.58 6.12 -10.78
CA LEU A 9 -12.39 6.88 -9.54
C LEU A 9 -11.56 6.11 -8.50
N LYS A 10 -11.85 4.81 -8.29
CA LYS A 10 -11.13 3.95 -7.34
C LYS A 10 -9.66 3.73 -7.72
N TYR A 11 -9.33 3.75 -9.01
CA TYR A 11 -7.97 3.54 -9.51
C TYR A 11 -7.39 4.82 -10.16
N SER A 12 -7.94 5.98 -9.82
CA SER A 12 -7.42 7.25 -10.31
C SER A 12 -5.97 7.47 -9.84
N PRO A 13 -5.06 7.96 -10.70
CA PRO A 13 -3.65 8.16 -10.32
C PRO A 13 -3.48 9.01 -9.05
N SER A 14 -4.33 10.01 -8.85
CA SER A 14 -4.31 10.85 -7.65
C SER A 14 -4.64 10.08 -6.37
N PHE A 15 -5.65 9.20 -6.39
CA PHE A 15 -5.98 8.43 -5.20
C PHE A 15 -4.94 7.34 -4.92
N ILE A 16 -4.40 6.72 -5.96
CA ILE A 16 -3.30 5.76 -5.81
C ILE A 16 -2.06 6.46 -5.23
N ALA A 17 -1.75 7.69 -5.65
CA ALA A 17 -0.68 8.48 -5.07
C ALA A 17 -0.88 8.72 -3.56
N GLU A 18 -2.09 9.06 -3.11
CA GLU A 18 -2.39 9.20 -1.67
C GLU A 18 -2.17 7.89 -0.90
N ILE A 19 -2.56 6.75 -1.50
CA ILE A 19 -2.33 5.41 -0.93
C ILE A 19 -0.84 5.13 -0.81
N LEU A 20 -0.06 5.34 -1.87
CA LEU A 20 1.38 5.09 -1.88
C LEU A 20 2.10 6.01 -0.89
N TYR A 21 1.77 7.30 -0.86
CA TYR A 21 2.29 8.25 0.12
C TYR A 21 2.06 7.75 1.55
N SER A 22 0.84 7.32 1.86
CA SER A 22 0.49 6.81 3.20
C SER A 22 1.28 5.55 3.58
N PHE A 23 1.51 4.65 2.63
CA PHE A 23 2.36 3.46 2.85
C PHE A 23 3.80 3.85 3.16
N ILE A 24 4.37 4.77 2.38
CA ILE A 24 5.74 5.25 2.55
C ILE A 24 5.90 5.90 3.94
N GLU A 25 4.96 6.74 4.36
CA GLU A 25 4.96 7.33 5.71
C GLU A 25 4.86 6.29 6.81
N GLY A 26 4.03 5.26 6.60
CA GLY A 26 3.92 4.13 7.51
C GLY A 26 5.25 3.37 7.67
N ALA A 27 5.94 3.12 6.56
CA ALA A 27 7.26 2.48 6.58
C ALA A 27 8.33 3.37 7.23
N ARG A 28 8.33 4.67 6.89
CA ARG A 28 9.25 5.69 7.42
C ARG A 28 9.22 5.76 8.96
N ARG A 29 8.06 5.50 9.57
CA ARG A 29 7.91 5.46 11.02
C ARG A 29 8.76 4.36 11.69
N ILE A 30 9.12 3.31 10.95
CA ILE A 30 9.89 2.16 11.45
C ILE A 30 11.34 2.20 10.95
N ASP A 31 11.56 2.61 9.70
CA ASP A 31 12.88 2.76 9.07
C ASP A 31 12.95 4.11 8.38
N GLU A 32 13.85 5.00 8.82
CA GLU A 32 13.96 6.37 8.32
C GLU A 32 14.24 6.46 6.81
N ARG A 33 14.80 5.40 6.22
CA ARG A 33 15.04 5.28 4.77
C ARG A 33 13.75 5.11 3.97
N GLY A 34 12.63 4.86 4.62
CA GLY A 34 11.33 4.61 4.00
C GLY A 34 11.09 3.13 3.71
N ALA A 35 10.40 2.83 2.61
CA ALA A 35 10.09 1.47 2.21
C ALA A 35 11.10 0.94 1.18
N LYS A 36 11.34 -0.38 1.15
CA LYS A 36 12.02 -0.98 0.00
C LYS A 36 11.19 -0.78 -1.27
N PHE A 37 11.81 -0.27 -2.33
CA PHE A 37 11.11 0.19 -3.52
C PHE A 37 10.27 -0.91 -4.17
N GLU A 38 10.77 -2.14 -4.21
CA GLU A 38 10.07 -3.28 -4.80
C GLU A 38 8.74 -3.59 -4.11
N LEU A 39 8.59 -3.22 -2.83
CA LEU A 39 7.36 -3.46 -2.07
C LEU A 39 6.20 -2.54 -2.48
N ILE A 40 6.45 -1.45 -3.22
CA ILE A 40 5.41 -0.54 -3.70
C ILE A 40 4.37 -1.27 -4.57
N TYR A 41 4.82 -2.28 -5.33
CA TYR A 41 3.95 -3.06 -6.19
C TYR A 41 2.97 -3.97 -5.44
N LEU A 42 3.19 -4.18 -4.14
CA LEU A 42 2.26 -4.92 -3.28
C LEU A 42 1.18 -4.03 -2.67
N VAL A 43 1.37 -2.70 -2.65
CA VAL A 43 0.48 -1.81 -1.91
C VAL A 43 -0.95 -1.84 -2.48
N VAL A 44 -1.10 -1.64 -3.77
CA VAL A 44 -2.42 -1.62 -4.44
C VAL A 44 -3.15 -2.96 -4.30
N PRO A 45 -2.54 -4.13 -4.57
CA PRO A 45 -3.17 -5.44 -4.36
C PRO A 45 -3.69 -5.69 -2.94
N PHE A 46 -2.95 -5.25 -1.92
CA PHE A 46 -3.34 -5.42 -0.52
C PHE A 46 -4.42 -4.44 -0.09
N VAL A 47 -4.30 -3.16 -0.48
CA VAL A 47 -5.20 -2.10 -0.03
C VAL A 47 -6.53 -2.11 -0.80
N MET A 48 -6.53 -2.56 -2.06
CA MET A 48 -7.76 -2.62 -2.87
C MET A 48 -8.58 -3.88 -2.63
N ASP A 49 -8.01 -4.93 -2.02
CA ASP A 49 -8.78 -6.08 -1.57
C ASP A 49 -9.57 -5.71 -0.31
N ASP A 50 -10.89 -5.85 -0.34
CA ASP A 50 -11.77 -5.41 0.73
C ASP A 50 -11.51 -6.14 2.05
N VAL A 51 -11.21 -7.45 2.01
CA VAL A 51 -10.98 -8.26 3.21
C VAL A 51 -9.64 -7.88 3.85
N LEU A 52 -8.58 -7.77 3.04
CA LEU A 52 -7.26 -7.34 3.51
C LEU A 52 -7.29 -5.89 4.01
N ARG A 53 -7.97 -4.98 3.32
CA ARG A 53 -8.08 -3.58 3.71
C ARG A 53 -8.78 -3.42 5.06
N VAL A 54 -9.90 -4.11 5.29
CA VAL A 54 -10.61 -4.05 6.59
C VAL A 54 -9.71 -4.57 7.72
N LYS A 55 -8.96 -5.65 7.49
CA LYS A 55 -7.99 -6.17 8.45
C LYS A 55 -6.87 -5.16 8.74
N LEU A 56 -6.32 -4.55 7.70
CA LEU A 56 -5.24 -3.57 7.79
C LEU A 56 -5.68 -2.26 8.44
N SER A 57 -6.87 -1.75 8.13
CA SER A 57 -7.39 -0.51 8.73
C SER A 57 -7.67 -0.65 10.23
N ARG A 58 -7.90 -1.88 10.71
CA ARG A 58 -8.04 -2.23 12.14
C ARG A 58 -6.71 -2.58 12.82
N SER A 59 -5.64 -2.76 12.05
CA SER A 59 -4.30 -3.02 12.58
C SER A 59 -3.73 -1.78 13.27
N ASN A 60 -2.67 -1.98 14.03
CA ASN A 60 -2.01 -0.94 14.82
C ASN A 60 -0.49 -1.04 14.72
N ALA A 61 0.20 -0.12 15.37
CA ALA A 61 1.66 -0.06 15.34
C ALA A 61 2.36 -1.26 15.98
N SER A 62 1.68 -2.17 16.71
CA SER A 62 2.28 -3.41 17.23
C SER A 62 2.03 -4.62 16.31
N SER A 63 1.14 -4.49 15.33
CA SER A 63 0.83 -5.55 14.37
C SER A 63 2.08 -5.97 13.57
N THR A 64 2.17 -7.26 13.27
CA THR A 64 3.21 -7.93 12.48
C THR A 64 2.59 -8.69 11.31
N PHE A 65 3.42 -9.15 10.36
CA PHE A 65 2.94 -9.94 9.21
C PHE A 65 2.19 -11.20 9.69
N GLN A 66 2.71 -11.87 10.72
CA GLN A 66 2.06 -13.03 11.33
C GLN A 66 0.65 -12.71 11.83
N THR A 67 0.49 -11.64 12.61
CA THR A 67 -0.80 -11.28 13.20
C THR A 67 -1.79 -10.69 12.20
N ALA A 68 -1.29 -10.01 11.18
CA ALA A 68 -2.10 -9.35 10.17
C ALA A 68 -2.60 -10.35 9.14
N PHE A 69 -1.78 -11.35 8.74
CA PHE A 69 -2.08 -12.16 7.57
C PHE A 69 -2.05 -13.67 7.74
N LEU A 70 -1.39 -14.21 8.77
CA LEU A 70 -1.15 -15.66 8.87
C LEU A 70 -1.94 -16.35 9.99
N LYS A 71 -2.61 -15.58 10.87
CA LYS A 71 -3.45 -16.11 11.95
C LYS A 71 -4.88 -16.46 11.52
N ASP A 72 -5.35 -15.87 10.44
CA ASP A 72 -6.73 -15.97 9.96
C ASP A 72 -6.70 -16.65 8.59
N ASP A 73 -7.42 -17.77 8.46
CA ASP A 73 -7.36 -18.60 7.26
C ASP A 73 -7.99 -17.90 6.04
N GLU A 74 -9.04 -17.09 6.22
CA GLU A 74 -9.65 -16.32 5.13
C GLU A 74 -8.63 -15.29 4.60
N ILE A 75 -7.98 -14.56 5.51
CA ILE A 75 -6.94 -13.59 5.16
C ILE A 75 -5.76 -14.26 4.47
N LYS A 76 -5.34 -15.41 4.99
CA LYS A 76 -4.23 -16.18 4.44
C LYS A 76 -4.55 -16.70 3.04
N GLU A 77 -5.79 -17.10 2.78
CA GLU A 77 -6.25 -17.48 1.45
C GLU A 77 -6.13 -16.31 0.46
N ARG A 78 -6.49 -15.08 0.88
CA ARG A 78 -6.35 -13.88 0.03
C ARG A 78 -4.90 -13.63 -0.41
N LEU A 79 -3.91 -13.99 0.42
CA LEU A 79 -2.50 -13.85 0.05
C LEU A 79 -2.10 -14.70 -1.17
N PHE A 80 -2.74 -15.84 -1.40
CA PHE A 80 -2.42 -16.70 -2.56
C PHE A 80 -2.68 -15.99 -3.88
N PHE A 81 -3.69 -15.13 -3.93
CA PHE A 81 -4.10 -14.41 -5.13
C PHE A 81 -3.36 -13.08 -5.32
N ILE A 82 -2.47 -12.70 -4.39
CA ILE A 82 -1.74 -11.42 -4.49
C ILE A 82 -0.84 -11.38 -5.71
N ASN A 83 -0.17 -12.49 -6.06
CA ASN A 83 0.68 -12.55 -7.25
C ASN A 83 -0.05 -12.13 -8.53
N ASP A 84 -1.23 -12.69 -8.74
CA ASP A 84 -2.02 -12.38 -9.93
C ASP A 84 -2.45 -10.92 -9.90
N LYS A 85 -2.87 -10.42 -8.74
CA LYS A 85 -3.25 -9.01 -8.55
C LYS A 85 -2.10 -8.04 -8.80
N VAL A 86 -0.87 -8.37 -8.43
CA VAL A 86 0.33 -7.56 -8.69
C VAL A 86 0.49 -7.32 -10.19
N GLN A 87 0.31 -8.37 -11.01
CA GLN A 87 0.41 -8.27 -12.47
C GLN A 87 -0.60 -7.25 -13.03
N TYR A 88 -1.85 -7.29 -12.55
CA TYR A 88 -2.91 -6.40 -13.02
C TYR A 88 -2.82 -4.97 -12.45
N SER A 89 -2.25 -4.78 -11.26
CA SER A 89 -2.15 -3.46 -10.63
C SER A 89 -0.90 -2.68 -11.02
N LYS A 90 0.11 -3.33 -11.64
CA LYS A 90 1.43 -2.72 -11.90
C LYS A 90 1.34 -1.40 -12.67
N SER A 91 0.52 -1.33 -13.71
CA SER A 91 0.33 -0.11 -14.50
C SER A 91 -0.27 1.03 -13.67
N VAL A 92 -1.29 0.72 -12.86
CA VAL A 92 -1.96 1.69 -11.99
C VAL A 92 -1.02 2.17 -10.88
N THR A 93 -0.24 1.26 -10.29
CA THR A 93 0.80 1.62 -9.31
C THR A 93 1.82 2.59 -9.93
N ASN A 94 2.28 2.31 -11.15
CA ASN A 94 3.21 3.20 -11.86
C ASN A 94 2.59 4.58 -12.11
N TYR A 95 1.34 4.67 -12.58
CA TYR A 95 0.67 5.96 -12.77
C TYR A 95 0.50 6.74 -11.46
N GLY A 96 0.16 6.05 -10.37
CA GLY A 96 0.10 6.67 -9.05
C GLY A 96 1.47 7.16 -8.56
N LEU A 97 2.54 6.41 -8.81
CA LEU A 97 3.91 6.80 -8.45
C LEU A 97 4.40 8.01 -9.25
N ILE A 98 4.11 8.05 -10.56
CA ILE A 98 4.41 9.21 -11.42
C ILE A 98 3.67 10.44 -10.91
N TYR A 99 2.37 10.30 -10.62
CA TYR A 99 1.58 11.40 -10.10
C TYR A 99 2.08 11.86 -8.72
N LEU A 100 2.39 10.93 -7.81
CA LEU A 100 2.97 11.25 -6.51
C LEU A 100 4.25 12.08 -6.65
N SER A 101 5.16 11.66 -7.54
CA SER A 101 6.42 12.35 -7.79
C SER A 101 6.23 13.74 -8.41
N SER A 102 5.10 14.01 -9.06
CA SER A 102 4.77 15.34 -9.59
C SER A 102 4.22 16.32 -8.56
N ILE A 103 3.70 15.83 -7.42
CA ILE A 103 3.04 16.66 -6.39
C ILE A 103 3.79 16.67 -5.05
N CYS A 104 4.75 15.77 -4.88
CA CYS A 104 5.54 15.60 -3.66
C CYS A 104 6.95 15.18 -4.05
N GLU A 105 7.94 15.77 -3.38
CA GLU A 105 9.33 15.37 -3.56
C GLU A 105 9.47 13.92 -3.11
N THR A 106 9.66 13.01 -4.08
CA THR A 106 9.75 11.57 -3.84
C THR A 106 11.14 11.11 -4.23
N ILE A 107 11.90 10.60 -3.27
CA ILE A 107 13.25 10.06 -3.49
C ILE A 107 13.11 8.58 -3.80
N ILE A 108 13.56 8.15 -4.97
CA ILE A 108 13.47 6.77 -5.44
C ILE A 108 14.88 6.24 -5.73
N ASP A 109 15.31 5.26 -4.95
CA ASP A 109 16.54 4.47 -5.12
C ASP A 109 16.21 3.02 -4.66
N SER A 110 17.15 2.31 -4.04
CA SER A 110 16.91 1.03 -3.38
C SER A 110 15.85 1.10 -2.26
N PHE A 111 15.52 2.30 -1.79
CA PHE A 111 14.37 2.61 -0.96
C PHE A 111 13.58 3.77 -1.59
N ILE A 112 12.32 3.92 -1.19
CA ILE A 112 11.45 5.03 -1.54
C ILE A 112 11.03 5.81 -0.30
N LEU A 113 11.13 7.13 -0.38
CA LEU A 113 10.88 8.07 0.70
C LEU A 113 10.17 9.33 0.18
N ASN A 114 9.24 9.88 0.96
CA ASN A 114 8.70 11.22 0.73
C ASN A 114 9.62 12.26 1.39
N GLY A 115 10.24 13.11 0.59
CA GLY A 115 11.12 14.20 1.02
C GLY A 115 10.34 15.38 1.61
N SER A 116 9.12 15.62 1.14
CA SER A 116 8.25 16.69 1.63
C SER A 116 6.91 16.16 2.15
N THR A 117 6.31 16.89 3.10
CA THR A 117 4.97 16.57 3.58
C THR A 117 3.95 16.99 2.52
N LEU A 118 3.09 16.06 2.11
CA LEU A 118 1.98 16.38 1.20
C LEU A 118 0.97 17.27 1.93
N GLU A 119 0.64 18.43 1.37
CA GLU A 119 -0.42 19.27 1.92
C GLU A 119 -1.73 18.48 1.90
N LYS A 120 -2.24 18.14 3.08
CA LYS A 120 -3.51 17.43 3.20
C LYS A 120 -4.61 18.34 2.68
N SER A 121 -5.22 17.99 1.55
CA SER A 121 -6.48 18.62 1.17
C SER A 121 -7.50 18.38 2.28
N SER A 122 -8.17 19.45 2.70
CA SER A 122 -9.12 19.47 3.83
C SER A 122 -10.36 18.59 3.62
N ILE A 123 -10.51 18.00 2.43
CA ILE A 123 -11.63 17.13 2.05
C ILE A 123 -11.21 15.67 2.29
N THR A 124 -11.21 15.26 3.56
CA THR A 124 -11.00 13.84 3.90
C THR A 124 -12.34 13.10 3.90
N ASN A 125 -12.73 12.56 2.75
CA ASN A 125 -13.88 11.68 2.64
C ASN A 125 -13.66 10.42 3.51
N ASP A 126 -14.63 10.04 4.34
CA ASP A 126 -14.56 8.87 5.22
C ASP A 126 -14.21 7.58 4.47
N TYR A 127 -14.67 7.48 3.21
CA TYR A 127 -14.28 6.39 2.32
C TYR A 127 -12.76 6.28 2.15
N LYS A 128 -12.06 7.39 1.87
CA LYS A 128 -10.60 7.38 1.65
C LYS A 128 -9.84 7.04 2.93
N LYS A 129 -10.34 7.46 4.10
CA LYS A 129 -9.64 7.26 5.39
C LYS A 129 -9.31 5.79 5.65
N GLU A 130 -10.20 4.88 5.30
CA GLU A 130 -9.96 3.44 5.48
C GLU A 130 -8.77 2.95 4.65
N PHE A 131 -8.68 3.37 3.38
CA PHE A 131 -7.61 2.99 2.46
C PHE A 131 -6.27 3.56 2.91
N LEU A 132 -6.25 4.85 3.27
CA LEU A 132 -5.02 5.51 3.71
C LEU A 132 -4.51 4.91 5.04
N LYS A 133 -5.42 4.62 5.98
CA LYS A 133 -5.06 3.95 7.24
C LYS A 133 -4.55 2.52 7.01
N ALA A 134 -5.22 1.75 6.16
CA ALA A 134 -4.79 0.41 5.78
C ALA A 134 -3.39 0.44 5.15
N SER A 135 -3.17 1.38 4.22
CA SER A 135 -1.90 1.58 3.53
C SER A 135 -0.77 1.95 4.50
N HIS A 136 -1.01 2.90 5.40
CA HIS A 136 -0.04 3.29 6.42
C HIS A 136 0.31 2.13 7.37
N ASN A 137 -0.69 1.35 7.81
CA ASN A 137 -0.43 0.18 8.64
C ASN A 137 0.32 -0.92 7.88
N LEU A 138 0.05 -1.10 6.59
CA LEU A 138 0.81 -2.01 5.73
C LEU A 138 2.29 -1.61 5.67
N GLY A 139 2.58 -0.31 5.53
CA GLY A 139 3.94 0.23 5.55
C GLY A 139 4.69 -0.12 6.84
N ILE A 140 4.04 0.08 7.99
CA ILE A 140 4.59 -0.31 9.30
C ILE A 140 4.90 -1.81 9.33
N ILE A 141 3.95 -2.65 8.92
CA ILE A 141 4.09 -4.11 8.98
C ILE A 141 5.24 -4.58 8.09
N PHE A 142 5.33 -4.06 6.87
CA PHE A 142 6.36 -4.45 5.91
C PHE A 142 7.75 -4.01 6.36
N ALA A 143 7.88 -2.80 6.90
CA ALA A 143 9.17 -2.29 7.39
C ALA A 143 9.71 -3.11 8.57
N LYS A 144 8.84 -3.58 9.48
CA LYS A 144 9.25 -4.44 10.60
C LYS A 144 9.75 -5.82 10.20
N GLU A 145 9.17 -6.38 9.14
CA GLU A 145 9.40 -7.77 8.76
C GLU A 145 10.70 -7.93 7.95
N GLY A 146 11.11 -6.87 7.25
CA GLY A 146 12.19 -6.88 6.26
C GLY A 146 11.72 -7.40 4.90
N TYR A 147 12.18 -6.78 3.81
CA TYR A 147 11.62 -6.99 2.47
C TYR A 147 11.67 -8.45 2.00
N VAL A 148 12.79 -9.17 2.23
CA VAL A 148 12.93 -10.59 1.84
C VAL A 148 11.83 -11.44 2.50
N ASN A 149 11.58 -11.23 3.79
CA ASN A 149 10.55 -11.96 4.51
C ASN A 149 9.15 -11.60 4.01
N VAL A 150 8.88 -10.33 3.69
CA VAL A 150 7.61 -9.91 3.08
C VAL A 150 7.38 -10.66 1.77
N LEU A 151 8.38 -10.72 0.89
CA LEU A 151 8.28 -11.41 -0.41
C LEU A 151 8.06 -12.92 -0.24
N LEU A 152 8.83 -13.57 0.64
CA LEU A 152 8.67 -15.00 0.93
C LEU A 152 7.28 -15.32 1.52
N LYS A 153 6.81 -14.53 2.48
CA LYS A 153 5.53 -14.78 3.19
C LYS A 153 4.31 -14.40 2.37
N SER A 154 4.41 -13.36 1.54
CA SER A 154 3.38 -13.02 0.53
C SER A 154 3.40 -13.98 -0.66
N ARG A 155 4.43 -14.83 -0.77
CA ARG A 155 4.66 -15.79 -1.86
C ARG A 155 4.83 -15.11 -3.21
N VAL A 156 5.19 -13.81 -3.23
CA VAL A 156 5.29 -13.06 -4.46
C VAL A 156 6.57 -13.41 -5.21
N LYS A 157 6.45 -13.74 -6.49
CA LYS A 157 7.59 -14.19 -7.33
C LYS A 157 7.96 -13.22 -8.45
N ASN A 158 7.04 -12.35 -8.87
CA ASN A 158 7.22 -11.45 -10.01
C ASN A 158 6.86 -10.02 -9.59
N LEU A 159 7.88 -9.16 -9.42
CA LEU A 159 7.74 -7.71 -9.19
C LEU A 159 8.26 -6.94 -10.41
#